data_AF-A0A1Q8CSG8-F1
#
_entry.id   AF-A0A1Q8CSG8-F1
#
_cell.length_a   1.000
_cell.length_b   1.000
_cell.length_c   1.000
_cell.angle_alpha   90.00
_cell.angle_beta   90.00
_cell.angle_gamma   90.00
#
_symmetry.space_group_name_H-M   'P 1'
#
loop_
_entity.id
_entity.type
_entity.pdbx_description
1 polymer ?
#
loop_
_entity_poly.entity_id
_entity_poly.type
_entity_poly.pdbx_seq_one_letter_code
_entity_poly.pdbx_strand_id
1 'polypeptide(L)'
;MNDVPPPDETAHLDGLFMHEVTEVNTQLARYVIGHLDADAGRRTPMSTSEERALASRLTEVAEAMNARADLRDEHGTTQLLSAETTDQPS
;
A
#
# COMPACT_ATOMS: atom_id res chain seq x y z
N MET A 1 24.23 12.24 -27.40
CA MET A 1 23.83 11.01 -26.68
C MET A 1 22.82 11.45 -25.65
N ASN A 2 21.55 11.07 -25.80
CA ASN A 2 20.55 11.30 -24.76
C ASN A 2 20.84 10.31 -23.65
N ASP A 3 21.32 10.83 -22.52
CA ASP A 3 21.54 10.07 -21.31
C ASP A 3 20.18 9.87 -20.64
N VAL A 4 19.61 8.67 -20.80
CA VAL A 4 18.35 8.33 -20.15
C VAL A 4 18.70 7.97 -18.71
N PRO A 5 18.16 8.68 -17.70
CA PRO A 5 18.43 8.35 -16.32
C PRO A 5 17.97 6.91 -16.02
N PRO A 6 18.68 6.19 -15.13
CA PRO A 6 18.31 4.84 -14.74
C PRO A 6 16.89 4.81 -14.14
N PRO A 7 16.18 3.68 -14.27
CA PRO A 7 14.82 3.55 -13.75
C PRO A 7 14.77 3.80 -12.24
N ASP A 8 13.83 4.64 -11.82
CA ASP A 8 13.56 4.92 -10.40
C ASP A 8 12.77 3.75 -9.80
N GLU A 9 13.48 2.88 -9.11
CA GLU A 9 12.94 1.71 -8.42
C GLU A 9 11.94 2.12 -7.31
N THR A 10 12.14 3.27 -6.67
CA THR A 10 11.20 3.78 -5.65
C THR A 10 9.88 4.16 -6.29
N ALA A 11 9.92 4.91 -7.41
CA ALA A 11 8.71 5.24 -8.15
C ALA A 11 7.98 4.00 -8.69
N HIS A 12 8.72 2.96 -9.08
CA HIS A 12 8.12 1.69 -9.52
C HIS A 12 7.39 0.98 -8.37
N LEU A 13 8.03 0.85 -7.21
CA LEU A 13 7.44 0.22 -6.01
C LEU A 13 6.23 1.01 -5.49
N ASP A 14 6.29 2.34 -5.54
CA ASP A 14 5.17 3.23 -5.22
C ASP A 14 3.97 2.98 -6.14
N GLY A 15 4.22 2.88 -7.45
CA GLY A 15 3.20 2.59 -8.44
C GLY A 15 2.55 1.22 -8.23
N LEU A 16 3.36 0.19 -7.93
CA LEU A 16 2.86 -1.15 -7.63
C LEU A 16 1.96 -1.16 -6.39
N PHE A 17 2.40 -0.52 -5.32
CA PHE A 17 1.61 -0.41 -4.09
C PHE A 17 0.29 0.33 -4.32
N MET A 18 0.29 1.43 -5.08
CA MET A 18 -0.94 2.16 -5.40
C MET A 18 -1.92 1.33 -6.24
N HIS A 19 -1.40 0.49 -7.14
CA HIS A 19 -2.21 -0.47 -7.88
C HIS A 19 -2.87 -1.49 -6.93
N GLU A 20 -2.11 -2.08 -6.01
CA GLU A 20 -2.63 -3.05 -5.03
C GLU A 20 -3.72 -2.45 -4.13
N VAL A 21 -3.50 -1.23 -3.62
CA VAL A 21 -4.49 -0.49 -2.83
C VAL A 21 -5.77 -0.26 -3.63
N THR A 22 -5.64 0.11 -4.90
CA THR A 22 -6.80 0.36 -5.78
C THR A 22 -7.59 -0.92 -6.04
N GLU A 23 -6.90 -2.03 -6.24
CA GLU A 23 -7.52 -3.34 -6.43
C GLU A 23 -8.29 -3.77 -5.17
N VAL A 24 -7.67 -3.67 -4.00
CA VAL A 24 -8.30 -4.01 -2.73
C VAL A 24 -9.48 -3.09 -2.42
N ASN A 25 -9.38 -1.80 -2.72
CA ASN A 25 -10.50 -0.86 -2.58
C ASN A 25 -11.70 -1.29 -3.45
N THR A 26 -11.43 -1.75 -4.67
CA THR A 26 -12.48 -2.27 -5.56
C THR A 26 -13.14 -3.52 -4.98
N GLN A 27 -12.35 -4.43 -4.40
CA GLN A 27 -12.87 -5.65 -3.76
C GLN A 27 -13.70 -5.32 -2.50
N LEU A 28 -13.24 -4.38 -1.67
CA LEU A 28 -13.97 -3.87 -0.51
C LEU A 28 -15.32 -3.25 -0.90
N ALA A 29 -15.33 -2.38 -1.91
CA ALA A 29 -16.57 -1.77 -2.39
C ALA A 29 -17.58 -2.83 -2.85
N ARG A 30 -17.12 -3.86 -3.58
CA ARG A 30 -17.96 -4.99 -4.00
C ARG A 30 -18.47 -5.81 -2.83
N TYR A 31 -17.64 -6.02 -1.81
CA TYR A 31 -18.06 -6.70 -0.57
C TYR A 31 -19.17 -5.93 0.13
N VAL A 32 -19.00 -4.62 0.35
CA VAL A 32 -20.01 -3.77 1.02
C VAL A 32 -21.33 -3.77 0.24
N ILE A 33 -21.28 -3.53 -1.08
CA ILE A 33 -22.49 -3.56 -1.92
C ILE A 33 -23.14 -4.94 -1.88
N GLY A 34 -22.35 -6.01 -2.01
CA GLY A 34 -22.84 -7.38 -1.96
C GLY A 34 -23.48 -7.74 -0.62
N HIS A 35 -22.94 -7.23 0.48
CA HIS A 35 -23.51 -7.39 1.81
C HIS A 35 -24.86 -6.69 1.94
N LEU A 36 -24.97 -5.44 1.47
CA LEU A 36 -26.23 -4.68 1.48
C LEU A 36 -27.29 -5.29 0.56
N ASP A 37 -26.88 -5.82 -0.59
CA ASP A 37 -27.79 -6.53 -1.49
C ASP A 37 -28.29 -7.84 -0.88
N ALA A 38 -27.45 -8.54 -0.13
CA ALA A 38 -27.85 -9.76 0.58
C ALA A 38 -28.81 -9.46 1.73
N ASP A 39 -28.55 -8.40 2.51
CA ASP A 39 -29.44 -7.93 3.58
C ASP A 39 -30.82 -7.54 3.03
N ALA A 40 -30.85 -6.93 1.85
CA ALA A 40 -32.09 -6.61 1.14
C ALA A 40 -32.73 -7.81 0.40
N GLY A 41 -32.17 -9.02 0.49
CA GLY A 41 -32.68 -10.23 -0.17
C GLY A 41 -32.53 -10.24 -1.70
N ARG A 42 -31.74 -9.33 -2.28
CA ARG A 42 -31.49 -9.24 -3.74
C ARG A 42 -30.39 -10.18 -4.21
N ARG A 43 -29.56 -10.68 -3.30
CA ARG A 43 -28.41 -11.54 -3.60
C ARG A 43 -28.19 -12.57 -2.49
N THR A 44 -27.56 -13.69 -2.83
CA THR A 44 -27.01 -14.60 -1.82
C THR A 44 -25.86 -13.92 -1.07
N PRO A 45 -25.76 -14.06 0.27
CA PRO A 45 -24.59 -13.63 1.02
C PRO A 45 -23.30 -14.21 0.45
N MET A 46 -22.22 -13.44 0.54
CA MET A 46 -20.88 -13.93 0.24
C MET A 46 -20.54 -15.14 1.11
N SER A 47 -19.80 -16.10 0.56
CA SER A 47 -19.35 -17.24 1.35
C SER A 47 -18.27 -16.83 2.35
N THR A 48 -18.20 -17.55 3.48
CA THR A 48 -17.15 -17.30 4.49
C THR A 48 -15.73 -17.51 3.95
N SER A 49 -15.56 -18.32 2.90
CA SER A 49 -14.26 -18.52 2.25
C SER A 49 -13.83 -17.29 1.46
N GLU A 50 -14.75 -16.67 0.71
CA GLU A 50 -14.48 -15.44 -0.03
C GLU A 50 -14.21 -14.27 0.92
N GLU A 51 -14.97 -14.17 2.00
CA GLU A 51 -14.77 -13.14 3.02
C GLU A 51 -13.39 -13.27 3.70
N ARG A 52 -12.95 -14.49 4.01
CA ARG A 52 -11.60 -14.75 4.51
C ARG A 52 -10.51 -14.42 3.48
N ALA A 53 -10.73 -14.72 2.21
CA ALA A 53 -9.77 -14.36 1.17
C ALA A 53 -9.58 -12.85 1.04
N LEU A 54 -10.67 -12.07 1.13
CA LEU A 54 -10.60 -10.61 1.18
C LEU A 54 -9.85 -10.12 2.42
N ALA A 55 -10.11 -10.70 3.59
CA ALA A 55 -9.42 -10.36 4.83
C ALA A 55 -7.90 -10.62 4.75
N SER A 56 -7.49 -11.75 4.16
CA SER A 56 -6.07 -12.03 3.90
C SER A 56 -5.44 -10.97 2.99
N ARG A 57 -6.11 -10.60 1.90
CA ARG A 57 -5.60 -9.59 0.97
C ARG A 57 -5.48 -8.21 1.62
N LEU A 58 -6.41 -7.84 2.49
CA LEU A 58 -6.34 -6.60 3.29
C LEU A 58 -5.13 -6.59 4.22
N THR A 59 -4.83 -7.74 4.82
CA THR A 59 -3.66 -7.90 5.71
C THR A 59 -2.36 -7.71 4.94
N GLU A 60 -2.23 -8.32 3.77
CA GLU A 60 -1.05 -8.16 2.90
C GLU A 60 -0.81 -6.69 2.53
N VAL A 61 -1.86 -5.95 2.14
CA VAL A 61 -1.73 -4.53 1.81
C VAL A 61 -1.39 -3.69 3.04
N ALA A 62 -1.93 -4.01 4.22
CA ALA A 62 -1.59 -3.32 5.46
C ALA A 62 -0.12 -3.54 5.85
N GLU A 63 0.39 -4.77 5.72
CA GLU A 63 1.80 -5.10 5.93
C GLU A 63 2.71 -4.34 4.96
N ALA A 64 2.36 -4.31 3.66
CA ALA A 64 3.09 -3.53 2.66
C ALA A 64 3.09 -2.03 2.98
N MET A 65 1.97 -1.49 3.47
CA MET A 65 1.86 -0.09 3.87
C MET A 65 2.76 0.25 5.06
N ASN A 66 2.81 -0.63 6.07
CA ASN A 66 3.69 -0.48 7.23
C ASN A 66 5.17 -0.53 6.81
N ALA A 67 5.57 -1.52 6.01
CA ALA A 67 6.95 -1.63 5.52
C ALA A 67 7.39 -0.37 4.75
N ARG A 68 6.49 0.24 3.96
CA ARG A 68 6.75 1.51 3.27
C ARG A 68 6.88 2.70 4.23
N ALA A 69 6.12 2.71 5.32
CA ALA A 69 6.24 3.73 6.35
C ALA A 69 7.59 3.60 7.08
N ASP A 70 7.96 2.39 7.47
CA ASP A 70 9.23 2.09 8.15
C ASP A 70 10.42 2.53 7.29
N LEU A 71 10.41 2.22 5.98
CA LEU A 71 11.45 2.68 5.06
C LEU A 71 11.57 4.21 4.99
N ARG A 72 10.45 4.95 5.02
CA ARG A 72 10.50 6.42 5.02
C ARG A 72 11.07 6.97 6.32
N ASP A 73 10.73 6.36 7.45
CA ASP A 73 11.22 6.77 8.77
C ASP A 73 12.73 6.52 8.90
N GLU A 74 13.23 5.39 8.39
CA GLU A 74 14.67 5.08 8.34
C GLU A 74 15.45 6.05 7.43
N HIS A 75 14.91 6.37 6.25
CA HIS A 75 15.55 7.33 5.34
C HIS A 75 15.49 8.77 5.86
N GLY A 76 14.40 9.17 6.52
CA GLY A 76 14.26 10.47 7.18
C GLY A 76 15.24 10.63 8.34
N THR A 77 15.42 9.58 9.14
CA THR A 77 16.38 9.54 10.25
C THR A 77 17.83 9.65 9.75
N THR A 78 18.15 9.01 8.62
CA THR A 78 19.50 9.02 8.02
C THR A 78 19.87 10.41 7.44
N GLN A 79 18.92 11.14 6.86
CA GLN A 79 19.17 12.51 6.37
C GLN A 79 19.39 13.52 7.49
N LEU A 80 18.68 13.40 8.62
CA LEU A 80 18.87 14.26 9.80
C LEU A 80 20.26 14.11 10.41
N LEU A 81 20.75 12.87 10.58
CA LEU A 81 22.09 12.59 11.12
C LEU A 81 23.22 13.10 10.20
N SER A 82 23.00 13.07 8.89
CA SER A 82 23.95 13.58 7.90
C SER A 82 24.01 15.11 7.87
N ALA A 83 22.89 15.79 8.16
CA ALA A 83 22.82 17.25 8.23
C ALA A 83 23.53 17.81 9.48
N GLU A 84 23.46 17.14 10.63
CA GLU A 84 24.13 17.57 11.87
C GLU A 84 25.67 17.46 11.81
N THR A 85 26.22 16.58 10.97
CA THR A 85 27.68 16.37 10.90
C THR A 85 28.40 17.45 10.07
N THR A 86 27.67 18.22 9.26
CA THR A 86 28.26 19.17 8.29
C THR A 86 28.46 20.58 8.88
N ASP A 87 27.89 20.88 10.05
CA ASP A 87 27.88 22.24 10.64
C ASP A 87 28.85 22.43 11.83
N GLN A 88 29.93 21.63 11.91
CA GLN A 88 31.03 21.89 12.85
C GLN A 88 32.12 22.77 12.20
N PRO A 89 32.21 24.07 12.54
CA PRO A 89 33.33 24.90 12.11
C PRO A 89 34.59 24.49 12.88
N SER A 90 35.69 24.28 12.14
CA SER A 90 37.06 24.18 12.69
C SER A 90 37.63 25.56 13.02
#